data_AF-A0A2T7D3G4-F1
#
_entry.id   AF-A0A2T7D3G4-F1
#
_cell.length_a   1.000
_cell.length_b   1.000
_cell.length_c   1.000
_cell.angle_alpha   90.00
_cell.angle_beta   90.00
_cell.angle_gamma   90.00
#
_symmetry.space_group_name_H-M   'P 1'
#
loop_
_entity.id
_entity.type
_entity.pdbx_description
1 polymer ?
#
loop_
_entity_poly.entity_id
_entity_poly.type
_entity_poly.pdbx_seq_one_letter_code
_entity_poly.pdbx_strand_id
1 'polypeptide(L)'
;MPVVGAGRTRATTTATNSRRTSSVSSYPVPVRPDLIRSYSTSYRIHPSAMAAAAEGARRRETQLGDLPADCLAQAIALTSPRDASRCAAVSPTFRAAADSDHVWQRFIPSDDAQLLLAALPAKGGGGGGRNKKDAYLGLCDAASAAAVGGDGGCRVWLDRATGAKCYALSARRLSLPWDDGEFSWRFTPHPLSRFGEVAELVECTCLDIYGRLPAAALTPAAPYAAYLVYDTAAGGRHRGLSFPDQETAVSLGGRPAAHHAVCLRPDDAEARKFGGASGPRRGGGGQQVLVRQPRRREDGWWEMEMGRLRTAGGREEEQEEVVASFEALGWYPKSGLVLHGIEFRPLH
;
A
#
# COMPACT_ATOMS: atom_id res chain seq x y z
N MET A 1 32.13 -35.51 41.06
CA MET A 1 31.10 -36.53 41.36
C MET A 1 29.84 -36.15 40.60
N PRO A 2 29.51 -36.85 39.50
CA PRO A 2 28.46 -36.45 38.56
C PRO A 2 27.10 -37.07 38.90
N VAL A 3 26.02 -36.37 38.52
CA VAL A 3 24.63 -36.87 38.59
C VAL A 3 24.04 -36.92 37.17
N VAL A 4 23.90 -38.16 36.71
CA VAL A 4 22.86 -38.80 35.88
C VAL A 4 21.86 -37.91 35.11
N GLY A 5 21.69 -38.18 33.81
CA GLY A 5 20.47 -37.79 33.09
C GLY A 5 20.40 -38.13 31.60
N ALA A 6 19.61 -39.15 31.28
CA ALA A 6 18.80 -39.35 30.07
C ALA A 6 19.45 -39.85 28.76
N GLY A 7 18.96 -41.03 28.35
CA GLY A 7 19.31 -41.75 27.14
C GLY A 7 18.70 -41.17 25.86
N ARG A 8 19.38 -41.45 24.75
CA ARG A 8 18.92 -41.18 23.39
C ARG A 8 18.60 -42.51 22.69
N THR A 9 17.31 -42.79 22.51
CA THR A 9 16.82 -43.82 21.59
C THR A 9 16.74 -43.22 20.18
N ARG A 10 17.44 -43.88 19.25
CA ARG A 10 17.55 -43.52 17.82
C ARG A 10 16.41 -44.22 17.08
N ALA A 11 15.45 -43.47 16.54
CA ALA A 11 14.40 -43.99 15.68
C ALA A 11 14.83 -43.87 14.21
N THR A 12 15.03 -45.02 13.58
CA THR A 12 15.27 -45.20 12.15
C THR A 12 13.91 -45.36 11.47
N THR A 13 13.52 -44.43 10.60
CA THR A 13 12.31 -44.55 9.77
C THR A 13 12.72 -44.83 8.32
N THR A 14 12.47 -46.07 7.92
CA THR A 14 12.66 -46.60 6.57
C THR A 14 11.46 -46.22 5.71
N ALA A 15 11.70 -45.54 4.58
CA ALA A 15 10.66 -45.19 3.61
C ALA A 15 10.40 -46.37 2.65
N THR A 16 9.22 -46.97 2.75
CA THR A 16 8.75 -48.04 1.85
C THR A 16 7.98 -47.44 0.69
N ASN A 17 8.50 -47.60 -0.52
CA ASN A 17 7.95 -47.06 -1.77
C ASN A 17 6.95 -48.08 -2.38
N SER A 18 5.65 -47.78 -2.35
CA SER A 18 4.60 -48.62 -2.94
C SER A 18 4.16 -48.05 -4.29
N ARG A 19 4.65 -48.66 -5.38
CA ARG A 19 4.09 -48.49 -6.73
C ARG A 19 2.91 -49.45 -6.89
N ARG A 20 1.69 -48.94 -7.04
CA ARG A 20 0.55 -49.69 -7.58
C ARG A 20 0.36 -49.30 -9.05
N THR A 21 0.61 -50.27 -9.92
CA THR A 21 0.27 -50.25 -11.34
C THR A 21 -1.16 -50.75 -11.51
N SER A 22 -2.06 -49.92 -12.02
CA SER A 22 -3.39 -50.31 -12.47
C SER A 22 -3.37 -50.49 -13.98
N SER A 23 -3.48 -51.75 -14.42
CA SER A 23 -3.79 -52.14 -15.79
C SER A 23 -5.29 -51.97 -16.04
N VAL A 24 -5.65 -51.34 -17.15
CA VAL A 24 -7.03 -51.39 -17.69
C VAL A 24 -6.95 -51.68 -19.18
N SER A 25 -7.77 -52.65 -19.55
CA SER A 25 -7.80 -53.42 -20.79
C SER A 25 -8.29 -52.62 -21.99
N SER A 26 -7.64 -52.79 -23.13
CA SER A 26 -8.06 -52.28 -24.44
C SER A 26 -8.78 -53.39 -25.22
N TYR A 27 -10.05 -53.17 -25.58
CA TYR A 27 -10.75 -53.96 -26.59
C TYR A 27 -11.21 -53.05 -27.74
N PRO A 28 -10.94 -53.39 -29.01
CA PRO A 28 -11.37 -52.62 -30.16
C PRO A 28 -12.78 -53.03 -30.63
N VAL A 29 -13.64 -52.05 -30.93
CA VAL A 29 -14.95 -52.28 -31.57
C VAL A 29 -14.85 -51.93 -33.06
N PRO A 30 -15.27 -52.81 -33.99
CA PRO A 30 -15.21 -52.54 -35.42
C PRO A 30 -16.45 -51.75 -35.88
N VAL A 31 -16.23 -50.71 -36.68
CA VAL A 31 -17.28 -49.98 -37.41
C VAL A 31 -17.50 -50.66 -38.76
N ARG A 32 -18.73 -51.13 -39.02
CA ARG A 32 -19.17 -51.51 -40.38
C ARG A 32 -20.03 -50.39 -40.98
N PRO A 33 -19.85 -50.07 -42.26
CA PRO A 33 -20.65 -49.08 -42.96
C PRO A 33 -21.95 -49.70 -43.50
N ASP A 34 -22.87 -48.81 -43.88
CA ASP A 34 -23.96 -48.98 -44.86
C ASP A 34 -25.41 -48.90 -44.36
N LEU A 35 -26.20 -48.22 -45.20
CA LEU A 35 -27.66 -48.06 -45.28
C LEU A 35 -28.30 -46.86 -44.56
N ILE A 36 -28.29 -45.69 -45.22
CA ILE A 36 -29.53 -44.91 -45.38
C ILE A 36 -29.62 -44.40 -46.83
N ARG A 37 -30.66 -44.88 -47.53
CA ARG A 37 -31.06 -44.53 -48.89
C ARG A 37 -31.47 -43.06 -48.99
N SER A 38 -31.11 -42.46 -50.11
CA SER A 38 -31.57 -41.16 -50.58
C SER A 38 -33.09 -41.14 -50.82
N TYR A 39 -33.76 -40.14 -50.24
CA TYR A 39 -34.98 -39.57 -50.80
C TYR A 39 -34.68 -38.12 -51.14
N SER A 40 -34.46 -37.86 -52.43
CA SER A 40 -34.40 -36.50 -52.97
C SER A 40 -35.84 -36.02 -53.16
N THR A 41 -36.32 -35.14 -52.29
CA THR A 41 -37.51 -34.33 -52.54
C THR A 41 -37.06 -32.90 -52.79
N SER A 42 -37.04 -32.55 -54.06
CA SER A 42 -36.64 -31.24 -54.56
C SER A 42 -37.67 -30.18 -54.18
N TYR A 43 -37.45 -29.44 -53.09
CA TYR A 43 -38.12 -28.15 -52.88
C TYR A 43 -37.17 -27.03 -53.34
N ARG A 44 -37.49 -26.42 -54.48
CA ARG A 44 -36.86 -25.17 -54.92
C ARG A 44 -37.29 -24.07 -53.96
N ILE A 45 -36.39 -23.66 -53.08
CA ILE A 45 -36.55 -22.42 -52.33
C ILE A 45 -36.34 -21.27 -53.33
N HIS A 46 -37.40 -20.50 -53.59
CA HIS A 46 -37.30 -19.29 -54.40
C HIS A 46 -36.33 -18.28 -53.73
N PRO A 47 -35.38 -17.68 -54.47
CA PRO A 47 -34.42 -16.71 -53.92
C PRO A 47 -35.06 -15.48 -53.26
N SER A 48 -36.33 -15.19 -53.60
CA SER A 48 -37.11 -14.10 -53.02
C SER A 48 -37.55 -14.34 -51.58
N ALA A 49 -37.68 -15.59 -51.13
CA ALA A 49 -38.06 -15.92 -49.75
C ALA A 49 -36.87 -15.80 -48.77
N MET A 50 -35.63 -15.96 -49.24
CA MET A 50 -34.44 -15.65 -48.43
C MET A 50 -34.15 -14.15 -48.38
N ALA A 51 -34.48 -13.39 -49.42
CA ALA A 51 -34.32 -11.94 -49.42
C ALA A 51 -35.25 -11.26 -48.40
N ALA A 52 -36.50 -11.72 -48.28
CA ALA A 52 -37.47 -11.18 -47.31
C ALA A 52 -37.22 -11.64 -45.85
N ALA A 53 -36.54 -12.76 -45.64
CA ALA A 53 -36.13 -13.22 -44.30
C ALA A 53 -34.79 -12.60 -43.84
N ALA A 54 -34.01 -12.03 -44.76
CA ALA A 54 -32.75 -11.35 -44.46
C ALA A 54 -32.95 -9.86 -44.09
N GLU A 55 -34.15 -9.31 -44.30
CA GLU A 55 -34.45 -7.89 -44.10
C GLU A 55 -35.22 -7.63 -42.79
N GLY A 56 -34.71 -8.19 -41.69
CA GLY A 56 -35.34 -8.03 -40.36
C GLY A 56 -34.44 -8.34 -39.16
N ALA A 57 -33.31 -9.01 -39.34
CA ALA A 57 -32.32 -9.18 -38.28
C ALA A 57 -31.26 -8.07 -38.37
N ARG A 58 -31.68 -6.81 -38.22
CA ARG A 58 -30.74 -5.74 -37.87
C ARG A 58 -30.16 -6.16 -36.52
N ARG A 59 -28.94 -6.72 -36.51
CA ARG A 59 -28.21 -7.09 -35.30
C ARG A 59 -28.18 -5.82 -34.44
N ARG A 60 -29.08 -5.71 -33.45
CA ARG A 60 -29.11 -4.57 -32.54
C ARG A 60 -27.80 -4.63 -31.79
N GLU A 61 -26.87 -3.76 -32.16
CA GLU A 61 -25.66 -3.55 -31.37
C GLU A 61 -26.11 -3.02 -30.01
N THR A 62 -26.11 -3.90 -29.02
CA THR A 62 -26.32 -3.53 -27.62
C THR A 62 -25.07 -2.80 -27.15
N GLN A 63 -25.24 -1.58 -26.67
CA GLN A 63 -24.18 -0.76 -26.13
C GLN A 63 -24.04 -1.01 -24.63
N LEU A 64 -22.88 -0.66 -24.06
CA LEU A 64 -22.64 -0.82 -22.62
C LEU A 64 -23.68 -0.05 -21.76
N GLY A 65 -24.21 1.05 -22.28
CA GLY A 65 -25.27 1.84 -21.64
C GLY A 65 -26.66 1.19 -21.64
N ASP A 66 -26.86 0.11 -22.40
CA ASP A 66 -28.13 -0.63 -22.44
C ASP A 66 -28.21 -1.70 -21.34
N LEU A 67 -27.12 -1.92 -20.59
CA LEU A 67 -27.10 -2.83 -19.45
C LEU A 67 -27.94 -2.28 -18.28
N PRO A 68 -28.60 -3.16 -17.51
CA PRO A 68 -29.22 -2.78 -16.24
C PRO A 68 -28.20 -2.12 -15.30
N ALA A 69 -28.67 -1.16 -14.51
CA ALA A 69 -27.82 -0.43 -13.55
C ALA A 69 -27.08 -1.37 -12.59
N ASP A 70 -27.70 -2.48 -12.19
CA ASP A 70 -27.07 -3.48 -11.31
C ASP A 70 -25.88 -4.19 -11.98
N CYS A 71 -25.98 -4.51 -13.27
CA CYS A 71 -24.88 -5.11 -14.02
C CYS A 71 -23.70 -4.14 -14.14
N LEU A 72 -23.99 -2.86 -14.39
CA LEU A 72 -22.99 -1.79 -14.39
C LEU A 72 -22.36 -1.62 -13.01
N ALA A 73 -23.16 -1.63 -11.94
CA ALA A 73 -22.66 -1.50 -10.57
C ALA A 73 -21.73 -2.66 -10.20
N GLN A 74 -22.04 -3.90 -10.60
CA GLN A 74 -21.15 -5.05 -10.39
C GLN A 74 -19.82 -4.88 -11.12
N ALA A 75 -19.84 -4.45 -12.38
CA ALA A 75 -18.61 -4.21 -13.15
C ALA A 75 -17.78 -3.08 -12.52
N ILE A 76 -18.42 -1.96 -12.15
CA ILE A 76 -17.76 -0.80 -11.56
C ILE A 76 -17.17 -1.12 -10.19
N ALA A 77 -17.84 -1.95 -9.37
CA ALA A 77 -17.35 -2.37 -8.06
C ALA A 77 -16.02 -3.17 -8.12
N LEU A 78 -15.64 -3.70 -9.29
CA LEU A 78 -14.38 -4.40 -9.51
C LEU A 78 -13.25 -3.47 -10.01
N THR A 79 -13.53 -2.18 -10.16
CA THR A 79 -12.56 -1.17 -10.60
C THR A 79 -11.99 -0.39 -9.39
N SER A 80 -11.34 0.75 -9.65
CA SER A 80 -10.89 1.66 -8.59
C SER A 80 -11.94 2.72 -8.25
N PRO A 81 -11.90 3.33 -7.05
CA PRO A 81 -12.72 4.50 -6.70
C PRO A 81 -12.59 5.66 -7.70
N ARG A 82 -11.38 5.86 -8.25
CA ARG A 82 -11.12 6.83 -9.32
C ARG A 82 -11.89 6.47 -10.59
N ASP A 83 -11.87 5.20 -10.99
CA ASP A 83 -12.55 4.76 -12.22
C ASP A 83 -14.07 4.76 -12.05
N ALA A 84 -14.59 4.38 -10.88
CA ALA A 84 -16.00 4.55 -10.54
C ALA A 84 -16.44 6.02 -10.68
N SER A 85 -15.63 6.95 -10.19
CA SER A 85 -15.89 8.40 -10.33
C SER A 85 -15.87 8.85 -11.79
N ARG A 86 -15.00 8.27 -12.64
CA ARG A 86 -14.98 8.54 -14.09
C ARG A 86 -16.20 7.93 -14.79
N CYS A 87 -16.59 6.71 -14.44
CA CYS A 87 -17.80 6.07 -14.93
C CYS A 87 -19.04 6.94 -14.66
N ALA A 88 -19.15 7.54 -13.47
CA ALA A 88 -20.26 8.42 -13.11
C ALA A 88 -20.43 9.66 -14.02
N ALA A 89 -19.39 10.04 -14.78
CA ALA A 89 -19.43 11.14 -15.73
C ALA A 89 -19.92 10.73 -17.14
N VAL A 90 -20.01 9.43 -17.43
CA VAL A 90 -20.33 8.93 -18.78
C VAL A 90 -21.80 9.15 -19.16
N SER A 91 -22.74 8.75 -18.29
CA SER A 91 -24.18 8.92 -18.53
C SER A 91 -24.97 8.87 -17.20
N PRO A 92 -26.26 9.27 -17.19
CA PRO A 92 -27.11 9.15 -16.00
C PRO A 92 -27.21 7.72 -15.46
N THR A 93 -27.29 6.71 -16.34
CA THR A 93 -27.34 5.29 -15.94
C THR A 93 -26.04 4.86 -15.27
N PHE A 94 -24.90 5.25 -15.84
CA PHE A 94 -23.59 4.98 -15.23
C PHE A 94 -23.42 5.72 -13.90
N ARG A 95 -23.92 6.94 -13.78
CA ARG A 95 -23.90 7.69 -12.52
C ARG A 95 -24.69 6.99 -11.43
N ALA A 96 -25.91 6.57 -11.73
CA ALA A 96 -26.74 5.83 -10.77
C ALA A 96 -26.06 4.52 -10.32
N ALA A 97 -25.44 3.79 -11.25
CA ALA A 97 -24.69 2.57 -10.92
C ALA A 97 -23.42 2.86 -10.10
N ALA A 98 -22.61 3.84 -10.51
CA ALA A 98 -21.35 4.20 -9.88
C ALA A 98 -21.52 4.80 -8.48
N ASP A 99 -22.61 5.51 -8.23
CA ASP A 99 -22.92 6.13 -6.93
C ASP A 99 -23.67 5.19 -5.98
N SER A 100 -23.95 3.95 -6.41
CA SER A 100 -24.66 2.96 -5.59
C SER A 100 -23.83 2.49 -4.39
N ASP A 101 -24.51 2.20 -3.28
CA ASP A 101 -23.86 1.68 -2.07
C ASP A 101 -23.13 0.35 -2.31
N HIS A 102 -23.59 -0.46 -3.28
CA HIS A 102 -22.93 -1.71 -3.69
C HIS A 102 -21.49 -1.47 -4.16
N VAL A 103 -21.27 -0.43 -4.98
CA VAL A 103 -19.93 -0.06 -5.48
C VAL A 103 -19.04 0.40 -4.34
N TRP A 104 -19.51 1.37 -3.55
CA TRP A 104 -18.67 1.99 -2.50
C TRP A 104 -18.44 1.08 -1.30
N GLN A 105 -19.35 0.13 -1.03
CA GLN A 105 -19.10 -0.92 -0.04
C GLN A 105 -17.90 -1.78 -0.40
N ARG A 106 -17.64 -2.01 -1.69
CA ARG A 106 -16.50 -2.82 -2.15
C ARG A 106 -15.15 -2.13 -1.97
N PHE A 107 -15.14 -0.80 -1.95
CA PHE A 107 -13.94 0.01 -1.78
C PHE A 107 -13.54 0.25 -0.31
N ILE A 108 -14.43 -0.07 0.64
CA ILE A 108 -14.13 -0.02 2.06
C ILE A 108 -13.53 -1.36 2.48
N PRO A 109 -12.30 -1.41 3.02
CA PRO A 109 -11.66 -2.67 3.42
C PRO A 109 -12.52 -3.43 4.45
N SER A 110 -12.88 -4.67 4.15
CA SER A 110 -13.77 -5.48 4.99
C SER A 110 -13.20 -5.77 6.38
N ASP A 111 -11.90 -6.08 6.45
CA ASP A 111 -11.24 -6.57 7.66
C ASP A 111 -11.19 -5.49 8.76
N ASP A 112 -11.10 -4.22 8.35
CA ASP A 112 -11.01 -3.05 9.24
C ASP A 112 -12.29 -2.19 9.20
N ALA A 113 -13.33 -2.60 8.47
CA ALA A 113 -14.48 -1.75 8.14
C ALA A 113 -15.14 -1.14 9.38
N GLN A 114 -15.34 -1.93 10.44
CA GLN A 114 -16.00 -1.47 11.65
C GLN A 114 -15.16 -0.41 12.38
N LEU A 115 -13.86 -0.65 12.51
CA LEU A 115 -12.92 0.26 13.17
C LEU A 115 -12.80 1.57 12.39
N LEU A 116 -12.67 1.47 11.07
CA LEU A 116 -12.61 2.63 10.17
C LEU A 116 -13.89 3.46 10.27
N LEU A 117 -15.05 2.83 10.16
CA LEU A 117 -16.34 3.52 10.19
C LEU A 117 -16.64 4.15 11.56
N ALA A 118 -16.19 3.54 12.65
CA ALA A 118 -16.34 4.07 14.00
C ALA A 118 -15.51 5.35 14.24
N ALA A 119 -14.41 5.54 13.51
CA ALA A 119 -13.57 6.73 13.62
C ALA A 119 -14.18 7.97 12.96
N LEU A 120 -15.17 7.80 12.08
CA LEU A 120 -15.81 8.92 11.40
C LEU A 120 -16.69 9.72 12.39
N PRO A 121 -16.70 11.07 12.31
CA PRO A 121 -17.51 11.91 13.19
C PRO A 121 -18.99 11.56 13.05
N ALA A 122 -19.80 11.65 14.11
CA ALA A 122 -21.24 11.37 14.02
C ALA A 122 -21.91 12.33 13.01
N LYS A 123 -22.81 11.83 12.15
CA LYS A 123 -23.58 12.70 11.25
C LYS A 123 -24.53 13.55 12.11
N GLY A 124 -24.38 14.87 12.09
CA GLY A 124 -25.31 15.78 12.77
C GLY A 124 -26.66 15.80 12.05
N GLY A 125 -27.75 15.51 12.80
CA GLY A 125 -29.14 15.82 12.46
C GLY A 125 -29.73 15.21 11.17
N GLY A 126 -30.66 14.26 11.32
CA GLY A 126 -31.51 13.72 10.25
C GLY A 126 -31.28 12.23 10.02
N GLY A 127 -32.24 11.40 10.44
CA GLY A 127 -32.16 9.93 10.59
C GLY A 127 -31.98 9.08 9.31
N GLY A 128 -31.25 9.56 8.31
CA GLY A 128 -30.74 8.74 7.21
C GLY A 128 -29.33 8.27 7.54
N GLY A 129 -29.09 6.95 7.48
CA GLY A 129 -27.74 6.39 7.58
C GLY A 129 -26.75 7.05 6.61
N ARG A 130 -25.46 7.04 6.93
CA ARG A 130 -24.42 7.51 6.01
C ARG A 130 -24.38 6.56 4.80
N ASN A 131 -24.53 7.09 3.59
CA ASN A 131 -24.31 6.28 2.38
C ASN A 131 -22.83 5.86 2.31
N LYS A 132 -22.52 4.79 1.59
CA LYS A 132 -21.18 4.20 1.56
C LYS A 132 -20.15 5.11 0.88
N LYS A 133 -20.58 5.93 -0.07
CA LYS A 133 -19.72 6.92 -0.74
C LYS A 133 -19.22 8.01 0.21
N ASP A 134 -20.12 8.61 0.97
CA ASP A 134 -19.81 9.61 2.00
C ASP A 134 -18.91 9.01 3.09
N ALA A 135 -19.17 7.75 3.46
CA ALA A 135 -18.33 7.02 4.41
C ALA A 135 -16.91 6.85 3.86
N TYR A 136 -16.77 6.37 2.62
CA TYR A 136 -15.47 6.23 1.96
C TYR A 136 -14.72 7.57 1.88
N LEU A 137 -15.39 8.65 1.44
CA LEU A 137 -14.77 9.97 1.36
C LEU A 137 -14.33 10.51 2.73
N GLY A 138 -15.09 10.23 3.79
CA GLY A 138 -14.67 10.53 5.16
C GLY A 138 -13.43 9.74 5.57
N LEU A 139 -13.32 8.48 5.17
CA LEU A 139 -12.13 7.64 5.43
C LEU A 139 -10.91 8.07 4.62
N CYS A 140 -11.09 8.82 3.54
CA CYS A 140 -10.00 9.43 2.80
C CYS A 140 -9.45 10.70 3.44
N ASP A 141 -10.21 11.31 4.35
CA ASP A 141 -9.74 12.49 5.07
C ASP A 141 -8.73 12.06 6.13
N ALA A 142 -7.48 12.52 5.98
CA ALA A 142 -6.42 12.24 6.93
C ALA A 142 -6.69 12.81 8.33
N ALA A 143 -7.55 13.83 8.47
CA ALA A 143 -8.01 14.32 9.76
C ALA A 143 -8.94 13.32 10.47
N SER A 144 -9.61 12.45 9.71
CA SER A 144 -10.49 11.39 10.20
C SER A 144 -9.76 10.03 10.31
N ALA A 145 -8.42 10.03 10.25
CA ALA A 145 -7.64 8.80 10.28
C ALA A 145 -7.89 8.02 11.58
N ALA A 146 -8.29 6.76 11.45
CA ALA A 146 -8.66 5.91 12.57
C ALA A 146 -7.42 5.45 13.35
N ALA A 147 -7.52 5.41 14.67
CA ALA A 147 -6.49 4.81 15.52
C ALA A 147 -6.49 3.28 15.36
N VAL A 148 -5.32 2.68 15.15
CA VAL A 148 -5.18 1.21 15.01
C VAL A 148 -4.07 0.71 15.93
N GLY A 149 -4.26 -0.47 16.52
CA GLY A 149 -3.41 -0.94 17.60
C GLY A 149 -3.70 -0.15 18.87
N GLY A 150 -3.86 -0.84 20.00
CA GLY A 150 -4.33 -0.23 21.24
C GLY A 150 -3.43 0.87 21.84
N ASP A 151 -2.28 1.16 21.23
CA ASP A 151 -1.30 2.16 21.66
C ASP A 151 -1.64 3.59 21.19
N GLY A 152 -2.57 3.75 20.23
CA GLY A 152 -2.88 5.04 19.64
C GLY A 152 -1.73 5.65 18.82
N GLY A 153 -0.63 4.93 18.63
CA GLY A 153 0.57 5.36 17.92
C GLY A 153 0.53 5.06 16.42
N CYS A 154 -0.51 4.38 15.94
CA CYS A 154 -0.78 4.19 14.51
C CYS A 154 -2.10 4.87 14.12
N ARG A 155 -2.12 5.46 12.93
CA ARG A 155 -3.31 6.01 12.29
C ARG A 155 -3.44 5.43 10.88
N VAL A 156 -4.66 5.11 10.47
CA VAL A 156 -4.97 4.58 9.14
C VAL A 156 -6.04 5.43 8.44
N TRP A 157 -5.89 5.64 7.14
CA TRP A 157 -6.90 6.27 6.27
C TRP A 157 -6.83 5.63 4.88
N LEU A 158 -7.73 5.99 3.97
CA LEU A 158 -7.74 5.45 2.62
C LEU A 158 -7.16 6.43 1.61
N ASP A 159 -6.33 5.95 0.69
CA ASP A 159 -6.01 6.70 -0.50
C ASP A 159 -7.28 6.88 -1.37
N ARG A 160 -7.57 8.12 -1.74
CA ARG A 160 -8.81 8.50 -2.41
C ARG A 160 -8.96 7.93 -3.82
N ALA A 161 -7.85 7.67 -4.51
CA ALA A 161 -7.90 7.20 -5.88
C ALA A 161 -8.01 5.67 -5.96
N THR A 162 -7.29 4.97 -5.09
CA THR A 162 -7.10 3.52 -5.16
C THR A 162 -7.91 2.76 -4.11
N GLY A 163 -8.27 3.40 -2.99
CA GLY A 163 -8.84 2.73 -1.82
C GLY A 163 -7.83 1.92 -1.01
N ALA A 164 -6.54 1.98 -1.35
CA ALA A 164 -5.49 1.34 -0.57
C ALA A 164 -5.30 2.04 0.78
N LYS A 165 -4.89 1.27 1.80
CA LYS A 165 -4.71 1.76 3.17
C LYS A 165 -3.42 2.57 3.28
N CYS A 166 -3.53 3.81 3.74
CA CYS A 166 -2.39 4.62 4.16
C CYS A 166 -2.18 4.45 5.66
N TYR A 167 -0.92 4.41 6.09
CA TYR A 167 -0.55 4.28 7.51
C TYR A 167 0.34 5.43 7.96
N ALA A 168 0.16 5.91 9.18
CA ALA A 168 1.09 6.80 9.86
C ALA A 168 1.49 6.20 11.20
N LEU A 169 2.79 6.12 11.45
CA LEU A 169 3.40 5.76 12.73
C LEU A 169 3.85 7.04 13.43
N SER A 170 3.33 7.28 14.64
CA SER A 170 3.77 8.39 15.49
C SER A 170 5.22 8.22 15.92
N ALA A 171 5.88 9.31 16.31
CA ALA A 171 7.22 9.26 16.90
C ALA A 171 7.34 8.28 18.10
N ARG A 172 6.28 8.10 18.90
CA ARG A 172 6.26 7.13 20.01
C ARG A 172 6.30 5.66 19.59
N ARG A 173 5.91 5.37 18.34
CA ARG A 173 5.89 4.03 17.77
C ARG A 173 7.16 3.73 16.96
N LEU A 174 8.04 4.72 16.82
CA LEU A 174 9.33 4.55 16.17
C LEU A 174 10.37 4.08 17.19
N SER A 175 11.34 3.32 16.72
CA SER A 175 12.57 3.08 17.45
C SER A 175 13.42 4.34 17.30
N LEU A 176 13.61 5.07 18.40
CA LEU A 176 14.46 6.25 18.45
C LEU A 176 15.73 5.91 19.25
N PRO A 177 16.87 6.54 18.94
CA PRO A 177 18.09 6.29 19.67
C PRO A 177 17.97 6.90 21.08
N TRP A 178 18.38 6.15 22.10
CA TRP A 178 18.37 6.57 23.50
C TRP A 178 16.97 6.99 23.99
N ASP A 179 15.92 6.30 23.50
CA ASP A 179 14.54 6.54 23.94
C ASP A 179 14.27 6.10 25.39
N ASP A 180 15.21 5.35 25.99
CA ASP A 180 15.27 4.98 27.41
C ASP A 180 15.90 6.07 28.31
N GLY A 181 16.48 7.13 27.73
CA GLY A 181 17.10 8.25 28.45
C GLY A 181 16.38 9.58 28.25
N GLU A 182 16.09 10.29 29.35
CA GLU A 182 15.37 11.58 29.37
C GLU A 182 16.02 12.74 28.57
N PHE A 183 17.22 12.57 28.02
CA PHE A 183 18.03 13.69 27.53
C PHE A 183 18.07 13.87 26.02
N SER A 184 17.73 12.87 25.21
CA SER A 184 17.86 12.97 23.75
C SER A 184 16.58 13.43 23.05
N TRP A 185 15.41 13.07 23.58
CA TRP A 185 14.13 13.38 22.95
C TRP A 185 13.16 14.02 23.93
N ARG A 186 12.54 15.12 23.49
CA ARG A 186 11.48 15.81 24.22
C ARG A 186 10.16 15.64 23.49
N PHE A 187 9.23 14.92 24.08
CA PHE A 187 7.87 14.79 23.55
C PHE A 187 7.05 16.02 23.94
N THR A 188 6.47 16.71 22.95
CA THR A 188 5.72 17.94 23.18
C THR A 188 4.40 17.95 22.42
N PRO A 189 3.33 18.54 23.00
CA PRO A 189 2.09 18.76 22.27
C PRO A 189 2.34 19.63 21.02
N HIS A 190 1.71 19.27 19.90
CA HIS A 190 1.87 20.01 18.65
C HIS A 190 0.54 20.17 17.90
N PRO A 191 0.12 21.40 17.59
CA PRO A 191 -1.22 21.68 17.05
C PRO A 191 -1.45 21.07 15.66
N LEU A 192 -0.39 20.92 14.85
CA LEU A 192 -0.46 20.29 13.53
C LEU A 192 -0.26 18.77 13.56
N SER A 193 -0.02 18.18 14.75
CA SER A 193 0.17 16.73 14.86
C SER A 193 -1.16 16.01 15.03
N ARG A 194 -1.45 15.08 14.10
CA ARG A 194 -2.58 14.16 14.23
C ARG A 194 -2.50 13.17 15.41
N PHE A 195 -1.33 13.06 16.05
CA PHE A 195 -1.14 12.26 17.25
C PHE A 195 -1.24 13.09 18.53
N GLY A 196 -1.44 14.41 18.41
CA GLY A 196 -1.47 15.35 19.53
C GLY A 196 -0.08 15.82 19.98
N GLU A 197 0.98 15.10 19.64
CA GLU A 197 2.36 15.38 20.05
C GLU A 197 3.38 15.04 18.96
N VAL A 198 4.63 15.46 19.20
CA VAL A 198 5.81 15.22 18.36
C VAL A 198 7.03 14.96 19.24
N ALA A 199 8.08 14.34 18.69
CA ALA A 199 9.36 14.18 19.36
C ALA A 199 10.37 15.21 18.85
N GLU A 200 10.84 16.10 19.72
CA GLU A 200 11.90 17.05 19.40
C GLU A 200 13.25 16.48 19.86
N LEU A 201 14.20 16.40 18.95
CA LEU A 201 15.58 16.00 19.23
C LEU A 201 16.28 17.13 19.98
N VAL A 202 16.60 16.89 21.25
CA VAL A 202 17.33 17.85 22.09
C VAL A 202 18.80 17.87 21.68
N GLU A 203 19.48 16.73 21.78
CA GLU A 203 20.84 16.52 21.27
C GLU A 203 21.13 15.03 21.14
N CYS A 204 21.80 14.63 20.05
CA CYS A 204 22.35 13.28 19.91
C CYS A 204 23.53 13.24 18.92
N THR A 205 24.47 12.31 19.12
CA THR A 205 25.57 12.08 18.18
C THR A 205 25.30 10.95 17.18
N CYS A 206 24.38 10.03 17.49
CA CYS A 206 23.97 8.90 16.65
C CYS A 206 22.47 9.00 16.39
N LEU A 207 22.05 9.25 15.15
CA LEU A 207 20.63 9.50 14.85
C LEU A 207 20.11 8.44 13.88
N ASP A 208 19.53 7.40 14.47
CA ASP A 208 18.96 6.27 13.74
C ASP A 208 17.49 6.10 14.09
N ILE A 209 16.61 6.30 13.12
CA ILE A 209 15.16 6.26 13.30
C ILE A 209 14.63 5.07 12.52
N TYR A 210 13.87 4.19 13.18
CA TYR A 210 13.27 3.02 12.54
C TYR A 210 11.75 2.99 12.74
N GLY A 211 11.01 2.85 11.64
CA GLY A 211 9.59 2.52 11.65
C GLY A 211 9.37 1.09 11.20
N ARG A 212 8.53 0.36 11.93
CA ARG A 212 8.13 -1.02 11.61
C ARG A 212 6.62 -1.12 11.44
N LEU A 213 6.20 -1.79 10.38
CA LEU A 213 4.79 -2.07 10.09
C LEU A 213 4.66 -3.51 9.59
N PRO A 214 3.69 -4.30 10.06
CA PRO A 214 3.41 -5.61 9.47
C PRO A 214 3.11 -5.49 7.98
N ALA A 215 3.76 -6.28 7.13
CA ALA A 215 3.54 -6.25 5.69
C ALA A 215 2.08 -6.57 5.33
N ALA A 216 1.46 -7.49 6.07
CA ALA A 216 0.05 -7.83 5.97
C ALA A 216 -0.92 -6.66 6.23
N ALA A 217 -0.47 -5.58 6.89
CA ALA A 217 -1.28 -4.40 7.09
C ALA A 217 -1.45 -3.61 5.77
N LEU A 218 -0.45 -3.63 4.89
CA LEU A 218 -0.50 -2.93 3.61
C LEU A 218 -1.47 -3.63 2.65
N THR A 219 -2.09 -2.83 1.77
CA THR A 219 -2.93 -3.40 0.70
C THR A 219 -2.08 -4.28 -0.22
N PRO A 220 -2.43 -5.58 -0.39
CA PRO A 220 -1.63 -6.50 -1.19
C PRO A 220 -1.43 -6.05 -2.64
N ALA A 221 -0.28 -6.41 -3.22
CA ALA A 221 0.12 -6.13 -4.60
C ALA A 221 0.15 -4.63 -5.02
N ALA A 222 -0.12 -3.71 -4.09
CA ALA A 222 -0.02 -2.28 -4.33
C ALA A 222 1.42 -1.79 -4.07
N PRO A 223 1.97 -0.92 -4.92
CA PRO A 223 3.24 -0.26 -4.66
C PRO A 223 3.08 0.80 -3.57
N TYR A 224 4.03 0.87 -2.64
CA TYR A 224 4.06 1.85 -1.55
C TYR A 224 5.35 2.65 -1.55
N ALA A 225 5.31 3.82 -0.93
CA ALA A 225 6.47 4.57 -0.50
C ALA A 225 6.38 4.91 1.00
N ALA A 226 7.52 4.87 1.67
CA ALA A 226 7.68 5.33 3.04
C ALA A 226 8.19 6.77 3.05
N TYR A 227 7.65 7.59 3.95
CA TYR A 227 7.99 9.00 4.09
C TYR A 227 8.31 9.33 5.54
N LEU A 228 9.47 9.93 5.79
CA LEU A 228 9.77 10.55 7.08
C LEU A 228 9.09 11.92 7.11
N VAL A 229 8.21 12.15 8.08
CA VAL A 229 7.47 13.41 8.24
C VAL A 229 8.02 14.14 9.47
N TYR A 230 8.47 15.38 9.26
CA TYR A 230 9.19 16.13 10.28
C TYR A 230 9.12 17.65 10.04
N ASP A 231 9.56 18.41 11.02
CA ASP A 231 9.96 19.81 10.88
C ASP A 231 11.28 20.05 11.66
N THR A 232 11.69 21.29 11.82
CA THR A 232 12.82 21.68 12.67
C THR A 232 12.42 22.71 13.71
N ALA A 233 13.14 22.72 14.82
CA ALA A 233 12.94 23.67 15.90
C ALA A 233 12.93 25.12 15.40
N ALA A 234 12.00 25.90 15.96
CA ALA A 234 11.76 27.29 15.56
C ALA A 234 12.98 28.19 15.83
N GLY A 235 13.07 29.27 15.05
CA GLY A 235 14.16 30.25 15.19
C GLY A 235 15.53 29.72 14.76
N GLY A 236 15.58 28.69 13.91
CA GLY A 236 16.83 28.16 13.37
C GLY A 236 17.69 27.40 14.38
N ARG A 237 17.12 26.96 15.51
CA ARG A 237 17.83 26.20 16.55
C ARG A 237 17.93 24.72 16.21
N HIS A 238 18.46 24.43 15.03
CA HIS A 238 18.76 23.06 14.59
C HIS A 238 20.20 22.98 14.12
N ARG A 239 20.82 21.82 14.32
CA ARG A 239 22.20 21.57 13.92
C ARG A 239 22.35 20.15 13.39
N GLY A 240 23.21 19.98 12.40
CA GLY A 240 23.60 18.66 11.93
C GLY A 240 22.53 17.91 11.15
N LEU A 241 21.53 18.61 10.61
CA LEU A 241 20.49 18.02 9.76
C LEU A 241 20.78 18.22 8.26
N SER A 242 21.87 18.91 7.93
CA SER A 242 22.34 19.15 6.57
C SER A 242 23.43 18.15 6.15
N PHE A 243 24.43 17.96 7.01
CA PHE A 243 25.64 17.16 6.78
C PHE A 243 26.25 16.69 8.12
N PRO A 244 27.13 15.66 8.13
CA PRO A 244 27.47 14.74 7.05
C PRO A 244 26.36 13.74 6.67
N ASP A 245 26.70 12.83 5.75
CA ASP A 245 25.79 11.97 4.98
C ASP A 245 24.63 11.40 5.76
N GLN A 246 23.45 11.48 5.15
CA GLN A 246 22.26 10.86 5.68
C GLN A 246 21.77 9.86 4.67
N GLU A 247 21.26 8.74 5.17
CA GLU A 247 20.76 7.66 4.34
C GLU A 247 19.39 7.23 4.81
N THR A 248 18.58 6.78 3.86
CA THR A 248 17.32 6.11 4.14
C THR A 248 17.32 4.73 3.50
N ALA A 249 16.74 3.76 4.19
CA ALA A 249 16.51 2.44 3.63
C ALA A 249 15.07 1.98 3.88
N VAL A 250 14.57 1.15 2.97
CA VAL A 250 13.31 0.44 3.14
C VAL A 250 13.58 -1.04 2.86
N SER A 251 13.10 -1.92 3.73
CA SER A 251 13.22 -3.38 3.57
C SER A 251 11.89 -4.08 3.84
N LEU A 252 11.73 -5.26 3.23
CA LEU A 252 10.56 -6.13 3.39
C LEU A 252 11.04 -7.54 3.75
N GLY A 253 10.69 -8.02 4.95
CA GLY A 253 11.17 -9.30 5.46
C GLY A 253 12.70 -9.36 5.57
N GLY A 254 13.33 -8.23 5.92
CA GLY A 254 14.79 -8.08 5.98
C GLY A 254 15.49 -7.91 4.63
N ARG A 255 14.77 -8.02 3.51
CA ARG A 255 15.33 -7.85 2.16
C ARG A 255 15.34 -6.37 1.78
N PRO A 256 16.47 -5.79 1.36
CA PRO A 256 16.51 -4.39 0.93
C PRO A 256 15.61 -4.15 -0.29
N ALA A 257 14.71 -3.17 -0.18
CA ALA A 257 13.84 -2.72 -1.27
C ALA A 257 14.31 -1.38 -1.86
N ALA A 258 14.84 -0.48 -1.02
CA ALA A 258 15.40 0.80 -1.43
C ALA A 258 16.49 1.26 -0.46
N HIS A 259 17.47 1.99 -0.99
CA HIS A 259 18.52 2.68 -0.24
C HIS A 259 18.90 3.97 -0.96
N HIS A 260 18.91 5.10 -0.25
CA HIS A 260 19.12 6.42 -0.83
C HIS A 260 19.96 7.31 0.08
N ALA A 261 20.86 8.09 -0.51
CA ALA A 261 21.44 9.25 0.15
C ALA A 261 20.41 10.40 0.18
N VAL A 262 20.25 11.03 1.32
CA VAL A 262 19.27 12.09 1.56
C VAL A 262 19.90 13.28 2.29
N CYS A 263 19.17 14.39 2.39
CA CYS A 263 19.54 15.53 3.22
C CYS A 263 18.26 16.16 3.79
N LEU A 264 18.05 16.13 5.11
CA LEU A 264 16.83 16.71 5.71
C LEU A 264 16.82 18.24 5.67
N ARG A 265 17.98 18.90 5.70
CA ARG A 265 18.06 20.36 5.60
C ARG A 265 19.20 20.77 4.69
N PRO A 266 18.99 20.87 3.36
CA PRO A 266 20.02 21.41 2.49
C PRO A 266 20.41 22.83 2.93
N ASP A 267 21.68 22.98 3.31
CA ASP A 267 22.32 24.25 3.63
C ASP A 267 23.72 24.26 3.01
N ASP A 268 23.87 25.06 1.95
CA ASP A 268 25.12 25.16 1.19
C ASP A 268 26.27 25.78 2.00
N ALA A 269 25.99 26.59 3.01
CA ALA A 269 27.02 27.16 3.89
C ALA A 269 27.54 26.10 4.86
N GLU A 270 26.65 25.29 5.44
CA GLU A 270 27.04 24.13 6.25
C GLU A 270 27.76 23.08 5.39
N ALA A 271 27.28 22.80 4.17
CA ALA A 271 27.93 21.89 3.22
C ALA A 271 29.41 22.25 3.01
N ARG A 272 29.70 23.54 2.86
CA ARG A 272 31.06 24.06 2.64
C ARG A 272 31.96 23.91 3.87
N LYS A 273 31.42 23.89 5.10
CA LYS A 273 32.21 23.63 6.32
C LYS A 273 32.72 22.19 6.38
N PHE A 274 31.93 21.25 5.84
CA PHE A 274 32.34 19.86 5.65
C PHE A 274 33.11 19.64 4.33
N GLY A 275 33.27 20.69 3.52
CA GLY A 275 33.71 20.60 2.14
C GLY A 275 34.90 21.52 1.81
N GLY A 276 36.12 20.99 2.02
CA GLY A 276 37.21 21.18 1.06
C GLY A 276 37.00 20.39 -0.26
N ALA A 277 35.78 19.86 -0.48
CA ALA A 277 35.40 19.07 -1.63
C ALA A 277 34.05 19.55 -2.17
N SER A 278 34.04 20.75 -2.75
CA SER A 278 33.02 21.13 -3.72
C SER A 278 33.20 20.27 -4.97
N GLY A 279 32.54 19.11 -4.98
CA GLY A 279 32.36 18.28 -6.16
C GLY A 279 31.25 17.27 -5.90
N PRO A 280 30.42 16.95 -6.89
CA PRO A 280 29.46 15.86 -6.76
C PRO A 280 30.22 14.61 -6.36
N ARG A 281 29.73 13.92 -5.33
CA ARG A 281 30.37 12.72 -4.79
C ARG A 281 30.57 11.71 -5.91
N ARG A 282 31.84 11.53 -6.30
CA ARG A 282 32.27 10.40 -7.10
C ARG A 282 32.26 9.19 -6.17
N GLY A 283 31.21 8.38 -6.22
CA GLY A 283 31.34 7.00 -5.75
C GLY A 283 32.49 6.34 -6.51
N GLY A 284 33.20 5.38 -5.91
CA GLY A 284 34.20 4.59 -6.62
C GLY A 284 33.58 4.05 -7.91
N GLY A 285 33.97 4.62 -9.05
CA GLY A 285 33.31 4.39 -10.35
C GLY A 285 32.78 5.64 -11.08
N GLY A 286 32.90 6.86 -10.52
CA GLY A 286 32.61 8.11 -11.26
C GLY A 286 31.12 8.45 -11.44
N GLN A 287 30.23 7.74 -10.75
CA GLN A 287 28.79 8.02 -10.76
C GLN A 287 28.44 9.06 -9.67
N GLN A 288 27.78 10.16 -10.04
CA GLN A 288 27.30 11.15 -9.08
C GLN A 288 26.19 10.51 -8.24
N VAL A 289 26.37 10.46 -6.92
CA VAL A 289 25.31 10.03 -6.01
C VAL A 289 24.27 11.15 -5.92
N LEU A 290 23.06 10.90 -6.44
CA LEU A 290 21.95 11.85 -6.36
C LEU A 290 21.43 11.90 -4.92
N VAL A 291 21.70 13.00 -4.21
CA VAL A 291 21.18 13.25 -2.86
C VAL A 291 19.74 13.73 -2.97
N ARG A 292 18.80 12.97 -2.39
CA ARG A 292 17.39 13.33 -2.37
C ARG A 292 17.13 14.48 -1.39
N GLN A 293 16.23 15.37 -1.79
CA GLN A 293 15.85 16.55 -1.02
C GLN A 293 14.41 16.42 -0.53
N PRO A 294 14.08 17.02 0.63
CA PRO A 294 12.77 16.94 1.21
C PRO A 294 11.83 17.88 0.47
N ARG A 295 10.53 17.62 0.59
CA ARG A 295 9.48 18.47 0.05
C ARG A 295 8.68 19.08 1.19
N ARG A 296 8.29 20.35 1.05
CA ARG A 296 7.31 20.99 1.92
C ARG A 296 5.89 20.57 1.51
N ARG A 297 5.11 20.08 2.47
CA ARG A 297 3.69 19.73 2.32
C ARG A 297 2.81 20.97 2.49
N GLU A 298 1.59 20.88 2.00
CA GLU A 298 0.56 21.94 2.13
C GLU A 298 0.12 22.14 3.59
N ASP A 299 0.18 21.09 4.41
CA ASP A 299 -0.14 21.13 5.84
C ASP A 299 0.99 21.68 6.71
N GLY A 300 2.08 22.15 6.09
CA GLY A 300 3.20 22.76 6.78
C GLY A 300 4.21 21.78 7.37
N TRP A 301 4.14 20.48 7.08
CA TRP A 301 5.21 19.53 7.42
C TRP A 301 6.26 19.43 6.29
N TRP A 302 7.49 19.05 6.63
CA TRP A 302 8.43 18.51 5.64
C TRP A 302 8.25 17.00 5.52
N GLU A 303 8.45 16.48 4.31
CA GLU A 303 8.52 15.05 4.07
C GLU A 303 9.77 14.67 3.26
N MET A 304 10.37 13.54 3.61
CA MET A 304 11.46 12.90 2.87
C MET A 304 11.01 11.52 2.40
N GLU A 305 11.01 11.26 1.09
CA GLU A 305 10.75 9.91 0.55
C GLU A 305 11.92 8.99 0.91
N MET A 306 11.69 8.07 1.84
CA MET A 306 12.72 7.15 2.35
C MET A 306 13.01 6.00 1.37
N GLY A 307 12.00 5.61 0.60
CA GLY A 307 12.12 4.53 -0.37
C GLY A 307 10.76 3.96 -0.77
N ARG A 308 10.79 3.11 -1.78
CA ARG A 308 9.60 2.46 -2.36
C ARG A 308 9.67 0.96 -2.13
N LEU A 309 8.53 0.33 -1.93
CA LEU A 309 8.41 -1.11 -1.78
C LEU A 309 7.16 -1.64 -2.50
N ARG A 310 7.11 -2.96 -2.69
CA ARG A 310 5.93 -3.65 -3.19
C ARG A 310 5.81 -5.00 -2.48
N THR A 311 4.65 -5.27 -1.92
CA THR A 311 4.30 -6.58 -1.34
C THR A 311 3.87 -7.53 -2.46
N ALA A 312 4.31 -8.78 -2.46
CA ALA A 312 3.87 -9.80 -3.41
C ALA A 312 2.47 -10.36 -3.10
N GLY A 313 1.94 -10.15 -1.87
CA GLY A 313 0.59 -10.57 -1.47
C GLY A 313 0.45 -12.07 -1.24
N GLY A 314 1.54 -12.77 -0.92
CA GLY A 314 1.56 -14.20 -0.63
C GLY A 314 1.47 -14.51 0.87
N ARG A 315 1.11 -15.76 1.22
CA ARG A 315 1.01 -16.24 2.61
C ARG A 315 2.32 -16.14 3.40
N GLU A 316 3.46 -16.18 2.71
CA GLU A 316 4.78 -16.03 3.34
C GLU A 316 5.00 -14.61 3.90
N GLU A 317 4.35 -13.59 3.31
CA GLU A 317 4.46 -12.20 3.73
C GLU A 317 3.55 -11.85 4.93
N GLU A 318 2.66 -12.75 5.37
CA GLU A 318 1.76 -12.50 6.49
C GLU A 318 2.50 -12.30 7.82
N GLN A 319 3.72 -12.83 7.92
CA GLN A 319 4.60 -12.70 9.09
C GLN A 319 5.76 -11.74 8.85
N GLU A 320 5.87 -11.14 7.66
CA GLU A 320 6.95 -10.22 7.35
C GLU A 320 6.64 -8.81 7.86
N GLU A 321 7.71 -8.06 8.14
CA GLU A 321 7.64 -6.65 8.47
C GLU A 321 8.25 -5.80 7.36
N VAL A 322 7.64 -4.65 7.14
CA VAL A 322 8.23 -3.54 6.42
C VAL A 322 8.97 -2.67 7.41
N VAL A 323 10.25 -2.43 7.14
CA VAL A 323 11.09 -1.55 7.94
C VAL A 323 11.51 -0.37 7.09
N ALA A 324 11.25 0.85 7.58
CA ALA A 324 11.79 2.08 7.01
C ALA A 324 12.77 2.69 8.01
N SER A 325 14.00 2.97 7.58
CA SER A 325 15.05 3.55 8.41
C SER A 325 15.60 4.84 7.85
N PHE A 326 15.96 5.75 8.74
CA PHE A 326 16.75 6.94 8.47
C PHE A 326 17.96 6.92 9.40
N GLU A 327 19.14 7.20 8.85
CA GLU A 327 20.40 7.24 9.59
C GLU A 327 21.17 8.49 9.20
N ALA A 328 21.66 9.25 10.18
CA ALA A 328 22.62 10.33 9.95
C ALA A 328 24.03 9.84 10.30
N LEU A 329 24.81 9.53 9.26
CA LEU A 329 26.11 8.89 9.36
C LEU A 329 27.14 9.79 10.07
N GLY A 330 27.83 9.22 11.05
CA GLY A 330 28.94 9.88 11.75
C GLY A 330 28.55 10.50 13.10
N TRP A 331 29.55 10.59 13.97
CA TRP A 331 29.40 10.88 15.41
C TRP A 331 29.41 12.37 15.78
N TYR A 332 28.74 13.22 15.00
CA TYR A 332 28.65 14.66 15.24
C TYR A 332 27.34 15.04 15.95
N PRO A 333 27.31 16.09 16.79
CA PRO A 333 26.09 16.51 17.48
C PRO A 333 25.00 17.00 16.53
N LYS A 334 23.79 16.49 16.72
CA LYS A 334 22.56 16.77 15.97
C LYS A 334 21.48 17.21 16.93
N SER A 335 20.72 18.24 16.57
CA SER A 335 19.65 18.78 17.41
C SER A 335 18.60 19.50 16.59
N GLY A 336 17.42 19.70 17.20
CA GLY A 336 16.34 20.48 16.65
C GLY A 336 15.55 19.80 15.53
N LEU A 337 15.65 18.48 15.36
CA LEU A 337 14.73 17.71 14.52
C LEU A 337 13.39 17.57 15.27
N VAL A 338 12.28 17.98 14.65
CA VAL A 338 10.93 17.80 15.21
C VAL A 338 10.25 16.68 14.42
N LEU A 339 10.26 15.48 14.98
CA LEU A 339 9.76 14.28 14.33
C LEU A 339 8.25 14.12 14.57
N HIS A 340 7.49 14.09 13.48
CA HIS A 340 6.07 13.76 13.51
C HIS A 340 5.87 12.24 13.46
N GLY A 341 6.53 11.58 12.50
CA GLY A 341 6.36 10.16 12.29
C GLY A 341 6.88 9.64 10.95
N ILE A 342 6.51 8.39 10.64
CA ILE A 342 6.71 7.78 9.32
C ILE A 342 5.36 7.43 8.71
N GLU A 343 5.14 7.84 7.46
CA GLU A 343 3.93 7.52 6.70
C GLU A 343 4.22 6.49 5.58
N PHE A 344 3.35 5.49 5.43
CA PHE A 344 3.34 4.56 4.30
C PHE A 344 2.14 4.89 3.42
N ARG A 345 2.40 5.29 2.17
CA ARG A 345 1.37 5.72 1.22
C ARG A 345 1.48 4.95 -0.11
N PRO A 346 0.37 4.55 -0.73
CA PRO A 346 0.38 3.89 -2.03
C PRO A 346 0.85 4.85 -3.13
N LEU A 347 1.44 4.29 -4.19
CA LEU A 347 1.89 5.03 -5.36
C LEU A 347 0.84 4.96 -6.49
N HIS A 348 0.75 6.03 -7.29
CA HIS A 348 -0.21 6.18 -8.41
C HIS A 348 0.41 5.98 -9.78
#